data_AF-E9IUD2-F1
#
_entry.id   AF-E9IUD2-F1
#
_cell.length_a   1.000
_cell.length_b   1.000
_cell.length_c   1.000
_cell.angle_alpha   90.00
_cell.angle_beta   90.00
_cell.angle_gamma   90.00
#
_symmetry.space_group_name_H-M   'P 1'
#
loop_
_entity.id
_entity.type
_entity.pdbx_description
1 polymer ?
#
loop_
_entity_poly.entity_id
_entity_poly.type
_entity_poly.pdbx_seq_one_letter_code
_entity_poly.pdbx_strand_id
1 'polypeptide(L)' 'MSLTFVLLFSLAFSGLVSGIEYFSDNIDVDAIINSDRLLNQYVNCILDKGPCTADGRSLK' A
#
# COMPACT_ATOMS: atom_id res chain seq x y z
N MET A 1 -2.25 31.76 28.64
CA MET A 1 -2.98 30.46 28.64
C MET A 1 -3.30 29.98 27.23
N SER A 2 -3.72 30.83 26.28
CA SER A 2 -3.95 30.41 24.88
C SER A 2 -2.69 29.95 24.12
N LEU A 3 -1.57 30.67 24.28
CA LEU A 3 -0.32 30.38 23.54
C LEU A 3 0.31 29.03 23.91
N THR A 4 0.25 28.66 25.20
CA THR A 4 0.76 27.37 25.69
C THR A 4 -0.03 26.19 25.16
N PHE A 5 -1.34 26.34 24.94
CA PHE A 5 -2.17 25.31 24.31
C PHE A 5 -1.82 25.12 22.82
N VAL A 6 -1.53 26.21 22.10
CA VAL A 6 -1.13 26.15 20.69
C VAL A 6 0.21 25.43 20.52
N LEU A 7 1.19 25.72 21.40
CA LEU A 7 2.50 25.08 21.37
C LEU A 7 2.46 23.59 21.72
N LEU A 8 1.60 23.19 22.66
CA LEU A 8 1.41 21.76 22.99
C LEU A 8 0.72 21.01 21.85
N PHE A 9 -0.23 21.64 21.16
CA PHE A 9 -0.94 21.03 20.04
C PHE A 9 -0.06 20.84 18.80
N SER A 10 0.85 21.80 18.52
CA SER A 10 1.80 21.70 17.40
C SER A 10 2.86 20.61 17.61
N LEU A 11 3.35 20.47 18.85
CA LEU A 11 4.29 19.40 19.24
C LEU A 11 3.62 18.01 19.14
N ALA A 12 2.36 17.89 19.56
CA ALA A 12 1.61 16.64 19.45
C ALA A 12 1.34 16.23 17.98
N PHE A 13 1.11 17.21 17.08
CA PHE A 13 0.81 16.93 15.68
C PHE A 13 2.02 16.46 14.87
N SER A 14 3.23 16.91 15.25
CA SER A 14 4.47 16.58 14.54
C SER A 14 4.88 15.10 14.68
N GLY A 15 4.40 14.40 15.71
CA GLY A 15 4.72 13.00 15.98
C GLY A 15 3.91 11.97 15.19
N LEU A 16 2.88 12.38 14.44
CA LEU A 16 1.99 11.45 13.71
C LEU A 16 2.45 11.14 12.28
N VAL A 17 3.49 11.82 11.77
CA VAL A 17 3.99 11.60 10.40
C VAL A 17 5.12 10.56 10.42
N SER A 18 4.78 9.31 10.73
CA SER A 18 5.73 8.19 10.70
C SER A 18 5.04 6.96 10.11
N GLY A 19 5.34 6.69 8.85
CA GLY A 19 4.74 5.63 8.03
C GLY A 19 4.42 6.26 6.69
N ILE A 20 5.01 5.84 5.57
CA ILE A 20 5.05 4.47 5.07
C ILE A 20 6.35 4.29 4.26
N GLU A 21 7.09 3.19 4.48
CA GLU A 21 8.11 2.73 3.54
C GLU A 21 7.40 2.29 2.25
N TYR A 22 7.52 3.11 1.19
CA TYR A 22 7.10 2.68 -0.15
C TYR A 22 8.14 1.67 -0.66
N PHE A 23 7.93 0.39 -0.41
CA PHE A 23 8.61 -0.67 -1.15
C PHE A 23 8.09 -0.63 -2.59
N SER A 24 8.79 0.14 -3.43
CA SER A 24 8.47 0.33 -4.84
C SER A 24 8.86 -0.92 -5.62
N ASP A 25 8.12 -2.01 -5.45
CA ASP A 25 8.17 -3.10 -6.41
C ASP A 25 7.71 -2.55 -7.77
N ASN A 26 8.54 -2.74 -8.79
CA ASN A 26 8.27 -2.31 -10.16
C ASN A 26 7.22 -3.25 -10.80
N ILE A 27 6.00 -3.22 -10.27
CA ILE A 27 4.87 -3.98 -10.81
C ILE A 27 4.29 -3.17 -11.95
N ASP A 28 4.32 -3.73 -13.15
CA ASP A 28 3.67 -3.16 -14.32
C ASP A 28 2.16 -3.44 -14.26
N VAL A 29 1.43 -2.55 -13.57
CA VAL A 29 -0.02 -2.65 -13.41
C VAL A 29 -0.73 -2.54 -14.76
N ASP A 30 -0.21 -1.73 -15.68
CA ASP A 30 -0.79 -1.58 -17.01
C ASP A 30 -0.71 -2.90 -17.78
N ALA A 31 0.42 -3.61 -17.73
CA ALA A 31 0.52 -4.94 -18.33
C ALA A 31 -0.43 -5.97 -17.68
N ILE A 32 -0.67 -5.89 -16.37
CA ILE A 32 -1.57 -6.81 -15.67
C ILE A 32 -3.01 -6.59 -16.10
N ILE A 33 -3.50 -5.35 -16.10
CA ILE A 33 -4.91 -5.05 -16.40
C ILE A 33 -5.21 -5.20 -17.89
N ASN A 34 -4.22 -4.92 -18.77
CA ASN A 34 -4.38 -5.12 -20.22
C ASN A 34 -4.26 -6.59 -20.66
N SER A 35 -3.93 -7.51 -19.75
CA SER A 35 -3.86 -8.94 -20.06
C SER A 35 -4.82 -9.74 -19.20
N ASP A 36 -5.90 -10.25 -19.80
CA ASP A 36 -6.87 -11.12 -19.12
C ASP A 36 -6.22 -12.31 -18.42
N ARG A 37 -5.11 -12.84 -18.98
CA ARG A 37 -4.37 -13.95 -18.35
C ARG A 37 -3.72 -13.52 -17.04
N LEU A 38 -3.01 -12.39 -17.05
CA LEU A 38 -2.29 -11.88 -15.88
C LEU A 38 -3.28 -11.39 -14.82
N LEU A 39 -4.31 -10.64 -15.23
CA LEU A 39 -5.36 -10.17 -14.34
C LEU A 39 -6.05 -11.34 -13.62
N ASN A 40 -6.46 -12.38 -14.35
CA ASN A 40 -7.10 -13.55 -13.75
C ASN A 40 -6.15 -14.29 -12.79
N GLN A 41 -4.84 -14.33 -13.08
CA GLN A 41 -3.87 -14.93 -12.16
C GLN A 41 -3.79 -14.15 -10.84
N TYR A 42 -3.75 -12.82 -10.88
CA TYR A 42 -3.75 -11.97 -9.68
C TYR A 42 -5.06 -12.07 -8.90
N VAL A 43 -6.21 -12.05 -9.59
CA VAL A 43 -7.52 -12.19 -8.94
C VAL A 43 -7.66 -13.57 -8.28
N ASN A 44 -7.26 -14.64 -8.97
CA ASN A 44 -7.32 -15.99 -8.41
C ASN A 44 -6.40 -16.16 -7.20
N CYS A 45 -5.23 -15.51 -7.20
CA CYS A 45 -4.34 -15.47 -6.06
C CYS A 45 -5.01 -14.83 -4.82
N ILE A 46 -5.60 -13.65 -4.98
CA ILE A 46 -6.25 -12.92 -3.87
C ILE A 46 -7.42 -13.74 -3.30
N LEU A 47 -8.16 -14.43 -4.17
CA LEU A 47 -9.29 -15.29 -3.82
C LEU A 47 -8.90 -16.71 -3.33
N ASP A 48 -7.61 -17.02 -3.17
CA ASP A 48 -7.11 -18.36 -2.79
C ASP A 48 -7.56 -19.50 -3.74
N LYS A 49 -7.82 -19.16 -5.01
CA LYS A 49 -8.25 -20.09 -6.05
C LYS A 49 -7.12 -20.54 -6.98
N GLY A 50 -5.89 -20.07 -6.73
CA GLY A 50 -4.74 -20.40 -7.55
C GLY A 50 -3.41 -19.90 -6.96
N PRO A 51 -2.29 -20.22 -7.63
CA PRO A 51 -0.96 -19.83 -7.16
C PRO A 51 -0.72 -18.31 -7.31
N CYS A 52 -0.14 -17.70 -6.28
CA CYS A 52 0.29 -16.31 -6.30
C CYS A 52 1.69 -16.14 -6.90
N THR A 53 1.86 -15.11 -7.73
CA THR A 53 3.19 -14.57 -8.10
C THR A 53 3.87 -13.99 -6.86
N ALA A 54 5.18 -13.73 -6.93
CA ALA A 54 5.90 -13.10 -5.82
C ALA A 54 5.25 -11.77 -5.42
N ASP A 55 4.99 -10.93 -6.42
CA ASP A 55 4.40 -9.62 -6.21
C ASP A 55 2.91 -9.69 -5.82
N GLY A 56 2.19 -10.70 -6.34
CA GLY A 56 0.79 -10.95 -5.96
C GLY A 56 0.62 -11.31 -4.47
N ARG A 57 1.66 -11.88 -3.83
CA ARG A 57 1.64 -12.13 -2.38
C ARG A 57 1.75 -10.86 -1.56
N SER A 58 2.42 -9.82 -2.07
CA SER A 58 2.53 -8.52 -1.41
C SER A 58 1.19 -7.76 -1.41
N LEU A 59 0.26 -8.13 -2.30
CA LEU A 59 -1.05 -7.50 -2.47
C LEU A 59 -2.19 -8.22 -1.74
N LYS A 60 -1.93 -9.40 -1.16
CA LYS A 60 -2.90 -10.15 -0.36
C LYS A 60 -2.91 -9.65 1.08
#